data_AF-A0A8X7MV68-F1
#
_entry.id   AF-A0A8X7MV68-F1
#
_cell.length_a   1.000
_cell.length_b   1.000
_cell.length_c   1.000
_cell.angle_alpha   90.00
_cell.angle_beta   90.00
_cell.angle_gamma   90.00
#
_symmetry.space_group_name_H-M   'P 1'
#
loop_
_entity.id
_entity.type
_entity.pdbx_description
1 polymer ?
#
loop_
_entity_poly.entity_id
_entity_poly.type
_entity_poly.pdbx_seq_one_letter_code
_entity_poly.pdbx_strand_id
1 'polypeptide(L)'
;MSRKLAGQVGTSVSRLLRGGFLKQEPVWFQAVIAHPPAPPKPRSPIVRPVEDLPPSLAARQKRLVRTFLGQASSQSGAASSSPSSSSSSSSSVPDSKRPPRMSAKRLRALTPELHPQPIFYLQDRVRRQFYRDHPWEAYRPRTLVEMDKVVVIDKSSPLGAPEDARELRAWGRNPGPEDVVSCTIHLHEKHGLSLSQAYHHSIASYHALRAEHETASRYAVLEAEAYGAQFGPTETTLAFRREHRQIFGTDRIDQADEAAPTTAESTHERSASRQPPTMISVTPDQLPVQKDALGGSDQTAHLYVEPRGKFDRARRIKNVDDTFTAGDKYLEAAFSTSQAALARLRS
;
A
#
# COMPACT_ATOMS: atom_id res chain seq x y z
N MET A 1 23.50 -7.63 47.85
CA MET A 1 24.16 -6.80 46.82
C MET A 1 23.19 -5.72 46.36
N SER A 2 23.55 -4.44 46.46
CA SER A 2 22.71 -3.34 45.99
C SER A 2 22.55 -3.43 44.47
N ARG A 3 21.31 -3.34 43.98
CA ARG A 3 21.06 -3.29 42.53
C ARG A 3 21.62 -1.96 42.02
N LYS A 4 22.73 -2.02 41.30
CA LYS A 4 23.34 -0.86 40.64
C LYS A 4 22.37 -0.40 39.54
N LEU A 5 21.59 0.62 39.81
CA LEU A 5 20.70 1.24 38.83
C LEU A 5 21.50 2.30 38.07
N ALA A 6 21.63 2.16 36.74
CA ALA A 6 22.38 3.09 35.90
C ALA A 6 21.87 4.54 36.03
N GLY A 7 20.58 4.75 36.28
CA GLY A 7 20.00 6.07 36.53
C GLY A 7 20.34 6.69 37.89
N GLN A 8 20.93 5.92 38.81
CA GLN A 8 21.31 6.37 40.16
C GLN A 8 22.81 6.68 40.29
N VAL A 9 23.50 6.85 39.17
CA VAL A 9 24.94 7.16 39.17
C VAL A 9 25.21 8.52 39.83
N GLY A 10 24.42 9.56 39.51
CA GLY A 10 24.53 10.87 40.17
C GLY A 10 24.29 10.81 41.68
N THR A 11 23.28 10.07 42.15
CA THR A 11 23.00 9.93 43.58
C THR A 11 24.02 9.06 44.31
N SER A 12 24.67 8.13 43.61
CA SER A 12 25.74 7.29 44.17
C SER A 12 27.03 8.10 44.32
N VAL A 13 27.40 8.89 43.31
CA VAL A 13 28.58 9.76 43.35
C VAL A 13 28.41 10.88 44.38
N SER A 14 27.22 11.48 44.49
CA SER A 14 26.97 12.50 45.53
C SER A 14 27.14 11.95 46.94
N ARG A 15 26.73 10.69 47.18
CA ARG A 15 26.98 9.99 48.46
C ARG A 15 28.45 9.71 48.70
N LEU A 16 29.21 9.33 47.67
CA LEU A 16 30.64 9.06 47.77
C LEU A 16 31.46 10.33 48.03
N LEU A 17 31.11 11.44 47.39
CA LEU A 17 31.71 12.76 47.65
C LEU A 17 31.39 13.23 49.07
N ARG A 18 30.12 13.12 49.51
CA ARG A 18 29.71 13.49 50.88
C ARG A 18 30.37 12.62 51.95
N GLY A 19 30.63 11.35 51.64
CA GLY A 19 31.33 10.42 52.53
C GLY A 19 32.86 10.54 52.50
N GLY A 20 33.43 11.46 51.72
CA GLY A 20 34.88 11.65 51.60
C GLY A 20 35.62 10.52 50.87
N PHE A 21 34.90 9.58 50.24
CA PHE A 21 35.49 8.47 49.48
C PHE A 21 36.03 8.93 48.12
N LEU A 22 35.48 10.02 47.57
CA LEU A 22 35.98 10.69 46.37
C LEU A 22 36.54 12.06 46.78
N LYS A 23 37.82 12.29 46.45
CA LYS A 23 38.52 13.54 46.76
C LYS A 23 38.20 14.67 45.79
N GLN A 24 37.94 14.31 44.53
CA GLN A 24 37.64 15.26 43.46
C GLN A 24 36.33 14.85 42.79
N GLU A 25 35.54 15.86 42.43
CA GLU A 25 34.32 15.68 41.68
C GLU A 25 34.64 15.26 40.23
N PRO A 26 33.96 14.24 39.68
CA PRO A 26 34.11 13.89 38.27
C PRO A 26 33.58 15.01 37.36
N VAL A 27 34.28 15.28 36.25
CA VAL A 27 33.95 16.37 35.30
C VAL A 27 32.50 16.30 34.77
N TRP A 28 31.93 15.10 34.62
CA TRP A 28 30.56 14.91 34.13
C TRP A 28 29.47 15.10 35.21
N PHE A 29 29.82 15.16 36.50
CA PHE A 29 28.85 15.14 37.60
C PHE A 29 27.92 16.36 37.59
N GLN A 30 28.46 17.56 37.36
CA GLN A 30 27.67 18.80 37.24
C GLN A 30 26.64 18.70 36.11
N ALA A 31 27.05 18.16 34.96
CA ALA A 31 26.16 17.97 33.81
C ALA A 31 25.02 17.00 34.12
N VAL A 32 25.29 15.93 34.87
CA VAL A 32 24.26 14.94 35.27
C VAL A 32 23.32 15.49 36.34
N ILE A 33 23.78 16.39 37.22
CA ILE A 33 22.88 17.09 38.17
C ILE A 33 21.99 18.09 37.43
N ALA A 34 22.55 18.83 36.47
CA ALA A 34 21.79 19.77 35.64
C ALA A 34 20.76 19.07 34.75
N HIS A 35 21.10 17.88 34.25
CA HIS A 35 20.25 17.08 33.36
C HIS A 35 20.09 15.65 33.90
N PRO A 36 19.24 15.45 34.92
CA PRO A 36 19.05 14.13 35.51
C PRO A 36 18.44 13.15 34.49
N PRO A 37 18.86 11.87 34.49
CA PRO A 37 18.30 10.88 33.58
C PRO A 37 16.81 10.66 33.90
N ALA A 38 15.97 10.63 32.86
CA ALA A 38 14.55 10.37 33.02
C ALA A 38 14.32 8.97 33.63
N PRO A 39 13.45 8.82 34.65
CA PRO A 39 13.11 7.50 35.16
C PRO A 39 12.43 6.67 34.06
N PRO A 40 12.66 5.34 34.02
CA PRO A 40 11.99 4.48 33.05
C PRO A 40 10.47 4.60 33.24
N LYS A 41 9.75 4.88 32.15
CA LYS A 41 8.30 4.99 32.19
C LYS A 41 7.68 3.65 32.62
N PRO A 42 6.64 3.65 33.48
CA PRO A 42 5.92 2.42 33.80
C PRO A 42 5.27 1.85 32.52
N ARG A 43 5.11 0.53 32.45
CA ARG A 43 4.41 -0.11 31.34
C ARG A 43 2.95 0.33 31.34
N SER A 44 2.55 1.10 30.34
CA SER A 44 1.18 1.56 30.14
C SER A 44 0.65 1.09 28.79
N PRO A 45 -0.66 0.86 28.64
CA PRO A 45 -1.24 0.60 27.33
C PRO A 45 -1.07 1.83 26.44
N ILE A 46 -0.64 1.63 25.20
CA ILE A 46 -0.54 2.70 24.20
C ILE A 46 -1.90 2.84 23.54
N VAL A 47 -2.50 4.02 23.63
CA VAL A 47 -3.73 4.37 22.90
C VAL A 47 -3.32 4.84 21.51
N ARG A 48 -3.80 4.16 20.47
CA ARG A 48 -3.59 4.50 19.06
C ARG A 48 -4.90 5.02 18.44
N PRO A 49 -4.82 5.90 17.42
CA PRO A 49 -6.01 6.34 16.69
C PRO A 49 -6.66 5.16 15.96
N VAL A 50 -7.98 5.18 15.83
CA VAL A 50 -8.77 4.06 15.27
C VAL A 50 -8.41 3.74 13.81
N GLU A 51 -7.93 4.75 13.07
CA GLU A 51 -7.55 4.66 11.66
C GLU A 51 -6.38 3.69 11.42
N ASP A 52 -5.40 3.67 12.33
CA ASP A 52 -4.19 2.86 12.22
C ASP A 52 -4.35 1.44 12.78
N LEU A 53 -5.55 1.11 13.28
CA LEU A 53 -5.82 -0.21 13.86
C LEU A 53 -6.41 -1.17 12.83
N PRO A 54 -6.00 -2.45 12.86
CA PRO A 54 -6.68 -3.44 12.06
C PRO A 54 -8.15 -3.58 12.52
N PRO A 55 -9.07 -3.89 11.59
CA PRO A 55 -10.51 -3.88 11.86
C PRO A 55 -10.92 -4.83 13.02
N SER A 56 -10.19 -5.93 13.19
CA SER A 56 -10.41 -6.89 14.30
C SER A 56 -10.08 -6.29 15.67
N LEU A 57 -8.98 -5.53 15.79
CA LEU A 57 -8.59 -4.88 17.04
C LEU A 57 -9.44 -3.64 17.31
N ALA A 58 -9.80 -2.88 16.28
CA ALA A 58 -10.73 -1.76 16.39
C ALA A 58 -12.10 -2.23 16.93
N ALA A 59 -12.64 -3.34 16.41
CA ALA A 59 -13.87 -3.94 16.91
C ALA A 59 -13.73 -4.41 18.37
N ARG A 60 -12.59 -4.99 18.75
CA ARG A 60 -12.29 -5.41 20.13
C ARG A 60 -12.28 -4.21 21.08
N GLN A 61 -11.61 -3.12 20.72
CA GLN A 61 -11.60 -1.89 21.52
C GLN A 61 -13.00 -1.29 21.69
N LYS A 62 -13.78 -1.20 20.61
CA LYS A 62 -15.19 -0.73 20.66
C LYS A 62 -16.04 -1.59 21.60
N ARG A 63 -15.85 -2.92 21.60
CA ARG A 63 -16.53 -3.84 22.54
C ARG A 63 -16.10 -3.59 23.99
N LEU A 64 -14.81 -3.42 24.25
CA LEU A 64 -14.30 -3.14 25.60
C LEU A 64 -14.87 -1.84 26.16
N VAL A 65 -14.85 -0.76 25.37
CA VAL A 65 -15.45 0.53 25.75
C VAL A 65 -16.93 0.37 26.05
N ARG A 66 -17.69 -0.34 25.20
CA ARG A 66 -19.12 -0.59 25.43
C ARG A 66 -19.38 -1.39 26.71
N THR A 67 -18.55 -2.39 27.03
CA THR A 67 -18.69 -3.16 28.28
C THR A 67 -18.33 -2.37 29.54
N PHE A 68 -17.41 -1.40 29.42
CA PHE A 68 -17.07 -0.48 30.50
C PHE A 68 -18.18 0.55 30.72
N LEU A 69 -18.66 1.21 29.65
CA LEU A 69 -19.71 2.23 29.73
C LEU A 69 -21.07 1.63 30.15
N GLY A 70 -21.43 0.44 29.65
CA GLY A 70 -22.70 -0.22 29.95
C GLY A 70 -22.84 -0.74 31.39
N GLN A 71 -21.73 -0.89 32.14
CA GLN A 71 -21.78 -1.24 33.57
C GLN A 71 -22.13 -0.05 34.46
N ALA A 72 -21.94 1.19 33.98
CA ALA A 72 -22.30 2.40 34.72
C ALA A 72 -23.83 2.63 34.72
N SER A 73 -24.53 2.24 33.65
CA SER A 73 -25.99 2.44 33.52
C SER A 73 -26.84 1.32 34.14
N SER A 74 -26.29 0.12 34.33
CA SER A 74 -27.04 -0.99 34.95
C SER A 74 -27.13 -0.94 36.48
N GLN A 75 -26.54 0.06 37.14
CA GLN A 75 -26.63 0.25 38.59
C GLN A 75 -27.72 1.25 39.02
N SER A 76 -28.36 1.98 38.09
CA SER A 76 -29.37 2.99 38.39
C SER A 76 -30.82 2.55 38.08
N GLY A 77 -31.08 1.26 37.83
CA GLY A 77 -32.36 0.80 37.26
C GLY A 77 -33.00 -0.43 37.90
N ALA A 78 -32.81 -0.66 39.21
CA ALA A 78 -33.49 -1.75 39.92
C ALA A 78 -33.86 -1.35 41.36
N ALA A 79 -34.78 -0.39 41.50
CA ALA A 79 -35.49 -0.13 42.75
C ALA A 79 -36.85 0.52 42.45
N SER A 80 -37.84 -0.29 42.11
CA SER A 80 -39.24 0.14 42.13
C SER A 80 -40.17 -1.05 42.39
N SER A 81 -40.38 -1.36 43.68
CA SER A 81 -41.66 -1.90 44.17
C SER A 81 -41.73 -1.85 45.70
N SER A 82 -42.69 -1.04 46.18
CA SER A 82 -43.44 -1.10 47.45
C SER A 82 -42.93 -0.29 48.67
N PRO A 83 -43.80 0.56 49.26
CA PRO A 83 -43.54 1.29 50.49
C PRO A 83 -44.21 0.59 51.69
N SER A 84 -43.51 0.48 52.82
CA SER A 84 -44.16 0.36 54.13
C SER A 84 -43.28 0.90 55.25
N SER A 85 -43.96 1.55 56.19
CA SER A 85 -43.52 2.31 57.34
C SER A 85 -42.77 1.51 58.41
N SER A 86 -41.75 2.10 59.02
CA SER A 86 -41.69 2.36 60.47
C SER A 86 -40.33 2.92 60.91
N SER A 87 -40.42 3.78 61.93
CA SER A 87 -39.37 4.50 62.65
C SER A 87 -38.37 3.60 63.39
N SER A 88 -37.08 3.95 63.37
CA SER A 88 -36.27 4.17 64.59
C SER A 88 -34.81 4.48 64.24
N SER A 89 -34.25 5.36 65.06
CA SER A 89 -32.89 5.87 65.10
C SER A 89 -31.82 4.78 65.26
N SER A 90 -30.79 4.80 64.42
CA SER A 90 -29.39 4.61 64.83
C SER A 90 -28.45 5.06 63.71
N SER A 91 -27.48 5.89 64.08
CA SER A 91 -26.39 6.36 63.22
C SER A 91 -25.56 5.16 62.73
N SER A 92 -25.84 4.71 61.51
CA SER A 92 -24.98 3.79 60.78
C SER A 92 -24.48 4.49 59.52
N VAL A 93 -23.15 4.56 59.42
CA VAL A 93 -22.40 5.02 58.25
C VAL A 93 -23.01 4.38 57.00
N PRO A 94 -23.24 5.12 55.89
CA PRO A 94 -23.74 4.50 54.67
C PRO A 94 -22.71 3.47 54.21
N ASP A 95 -23.06 2.20 54.35
CA ASP A 95 -22.24 1.07 53.95
C ASP A 95 -22.10 1.13 52.43
N SER A 96 -20.99 1.70 51.97
CA SER A 96 -20.63 1.78 50.57
C SER A 96 -20.52 0.34 50.06
N LYS A 97 -21.59 -0.19 49.46
CA LYS A 97 -21.65 -1.53 48.89
C LYS A 97 -20.42 -1.72 48.01
N ARG A 98 -19.45 -2.47 48.52
CA ARG A 98 -18.20 -2.77 47.79
C ARG A 98 -18.60 -3.35 46.43
N PRO A 99 -18.05 -2.85 45.32
CA PRO A 99 -18.38 -3.41 44.01
C PRO A 99 -18.13 -4.91 44.04
N PRO A 100 -19.00 -5.72 43.41
CA PRO A 100 -18.86 -7.16 43.43
C PRO A 100 -17.45 -7.52 42.99
N ARG A 101 -16.71 -8.26 43.83
CA ARG A 101 -15.35 -8.72 43.52
C ARG A 101 -15.41 -9.50 42.21
N MET A 102 -15.03 -8.85 41.12
CA MET A 102 -14.96 -9.48 39.82
C MET A 102 -13.96 -10.63 39.91
N SER A 103 -14.28 -11.77 39.30
CA SER A 103 -13.35 -12.89 39.27
C SER A 103 -12.03 -12.44 38.65
N ALA A 104 -10.90 -12.94 39.17
CA ALA A 104 -9.57 -12.59 38.66
C ALA A 104 -9.42 -12.87 37.15
N LYS A 105 -10.19 -13.83 36.62
CA LYS A 105 -10.31 -14.10 35.17
C LYS A 105 -10.95 -12.94 34.41
N ARG A 106 -12.03 -12.37 34.95
CA ARG A 106 -12.73 -11.21 34.36
C ARG A 106 -11.88 -9.94 34.42
N LEU A 107 -11.12 -9.75 35.50
CA LEU A 107 -10.16 -8.65 35.62
C LEU A 107 -9.04 -8.78 34.57
N ARG A 108 -8.44 -9.96 34.40
CA ARG A 108 -7.43 -10.19 33.36
C ARG A 108 -7.97 -9.94 31.95
N ALA A 109 -9.21 -10.35 31.67
CA ALA A 109 -9.85 -10.12 30.37
C ALA A 109 -10.17 -8.64 30.08
N LEU A 110 -10.35 -7.82 31.12
CA LEU A 110 -10.58 -6.37 31.01
C LEU A 110 -9.28 -5.56 31.00
N THR A 111 -8.15 -6.18 31.39
CA THR A 111 -6.86 -5.49 31.41
C THR A 111 -6.35 -5.37 29.98
N PRO A 112 -6.07 -4.15 29.47
CA PRO A 112 -5.56 -3.98 28.12
C PRO A 112 -4.17 -4.63 27.99
N GLU A 113 -3.92 -5.24 26.85
CA GLU A 113 -2.62 -5.83 26.55
C GLU A 113 -1.55 -4.73 26.49
N LEU A 114 -0.43 -4.95 27.20
CA LEU A 114 0.70 -4.00 27.30
C LEU A 114 1.76 -4.22 26.22
N HIS A 115 1.45 -4.96 25.15
CA HIS A 115 2.34 -5.13 24.00
C HIS A 115 2.10 -4.00 23.00
N PRO A 116 3.10 -3.64 22.17
CA PRO A 116 2.87 -2.69 21.08
C PRO A 116 1.77 -3.21 20.16
N GLN A 117 0.87 -2.31 19.74
CA GLN A 117 -0.19 -2.64 18.80
C GLN A 117 0.38 -2.69 17.37
N PRO A 118 -0.05 -3.63 16.52
CA PRO A 118 0.34 -3.66 15.11
C PRO A 118 -0.15 -2.38 14.42
N ILE A 119 0.67 -1.85 13.50
CA ILE A 119 0.34 -0.68 12.69
C ILE A 119 -0.27 -1.21 11.39
N PHE A 120 -1.45 -0.69 11.03
CA PHE A 120 -2.18 -1.10 9.85
C PHE A 120 -2.65 0.14 9.07
N TYR A 121 -2.35 0.18 7.78
CA TYR A 121 -2.79 1.26 6.90
C TYR A 121 -3.77 0.74 5.84
N LEU A 122 -4.74 1.58 5.43
CA LEU A 122 -5.64 1.26 4.31
C LEU A 122 -4.84 1.05 3.00
N GLN A 123 -3.77 1.82 2.84
CA GLN A 123 -2.73 1.71 1.82
C GLN A 123 -2.23 0.27 1.68
N ASP A 124 -2.03 -0.45 2.78
CA ASP A 124 -1.47 -1.81 2.75
C ASP A 124 -2.46 -2.84 2.21
N ARG A 125 -3.77 -2.56 2.29
CA ARG A 125 -4.78 -3.39 1.63
C ARG A 125 -4.73 -3.21 0.12
N VAL A 126 -4.60 -1.96 -0.34
CA VAL A 126 -4.50 -1.64 -1.78
C VAL A 126 -3.19 -2.15 -2.36
N ARG A 127 -2.05 -1.95 -1.69
CA ARG A 127 -0.73 -2.50 -2.11
C ARG A 127 -0.78 -4.00 -2.34
N ARG A 128 -1.33 -4.76 -1.37
CA ARG A 128 -1.43 -6.22 -1.48
C ARG A 128 -2.27 -6.66 -2.67
N GLN A 129 -3.36 -5.94 -2.97
CA GLN A 129 -4.16 -6.23 -4.15
C GLN A 129 -3.42 -5.85 -5.44
N PHE A 130 -2.83 -4.66 -5.47
CA PHE A 130 -2.10 -4.15 -6.63
C PHE A 130 -0.99 -5.11 -7.09
N TYR A 131 -0.11 -5.56 -6.19
CA TYR A 131 0.97 -6.49 -6.55
C TYR A 131 0.50 -7.93 -6.79
N ARG A 132 -0.69 -8.29 -6.30
CA ARG A 132 -1.31 -9.58 -6.63
C ARG A 132 -1.84 -9.57 -8.06
N ASP A 133 -2.43 -8.46 -8.48
CA ASP A 133 -2.96 -8.28 -9.83
C ASP A 133 -1.82 -8.00 -10.84
N HIS A 134 -0.74 -7.34 -10.41
CA HIS A 134 0.39 -6.92 -11.24
C HIS A 134 1.72 -7.50 -10.72
N PRO A 135 1.97 -8.81 -10.84
CA PRO A 135 3.18 -9.45 -10.31
C PRO A 135 4.46 -8.90 -10.96
N TRP A 136 4.39 -8.52 -12.24
CA TRP A 136 5.54 -8.00 -12.99
C TRP A 136 6.01 -6.61 -12.52
N GLU A 137 5.14 -5.87 -11.84
CA GLU A 137 5.50 -4.56 -11.32
C GLU A 137 6.46 -4.65 -10.12
N ALA A 138 6.50 -5.80 -9.43
CA ALA A 138 7.46 -6.07 -8.37
C ALA A 138 8.90 -6.26 -8.88
N TYR A 139 9.09 -6.61 -10.15
CA TYR A 139 10.43 -6.73 -10.75
C TYR A 139 11.02 -5.38 -11.16
N ARG A 140 10.22 -4.30 -11.16
CA ARG A 140 10.75 -2.98 -11.45
C ARG A 140 11.65 -2.53 -10.30
N PRO A 141 12.91 -2.15 -10.57
CA PRO A 141 13.83 -1.74 -9.53
C PRO A 141 13.32 -0.48 -8.82
N ARG A 142 13.42 -0.46 -7.49
CA ARG A 142 13.04 0.66 -6.63
C ARG A 142 14.11 0.90 -5.57
N THR A 143 14.47 2.16 -5.38
CA THR A 143 15.41 2.58 -4.34
C THR A 143 14.65 2.78 -3.03
N LEU A 144 15.01 2.00 -2.01
CA LEU A 144 14.49 2.15 -0.64
C LEU A 144 15.35 3.07 0.23
N VAL A 145 16.46 3.57 -0.32
CA VAL A 145 17.36 4.48 0.38
C VAL A 145 16.71 5.86 0.43
N GLU A 146 16.27 6.26 1.61
CA GLU A 146 15.73 7.60 1.88
C GLU A 146 16.88 8.62 1.85
N MET A 147 16.83 9.56 0.90
CA MET A 147 17.79 10.68 0.79
C MET A 147 17.21 11.86 1.59
N ASP A 148 17.80 12.14 2.75
CA ASP A 148 17.39 13.13 3.76
C ASP A 148 16.06 12.90 4.50
N LYS A 149 16.04 13.20 5.80
CA LYS A 149 14.87 13.07 6.69
C LYS A 149 13.70 14.00 6.33
N VAL A 150 13.89 14.91 5.37
CA VAL A 150 12.78 15.57 4.68
C VAL A 150 12.25 14.59 3.62
N VAL A 151 11.83 13.42 4.10
CA VAL A 151 10.81 12.65 3.39
C VAL A 151 9.66 13.64 3.25
N VAL A 152 9.32 13.95 2.01
CA VAL A 152 8.28 14.88 1.54
C VAL A 152 6.97 14.60 2.28
N ILE A 153 6.87 15.15 3.48
CA ILE A 153 5.68 15.30 4.30
C ILE A 153 5.31 16.78 4.21
N ASP A 154 5.27 17.33 2.99
CA ASP A 154 4.49 18.55 2.75
C ASP A 154 3.03 18.12 2.77
N LYS A 155 2.49 18.28 3.98
CA LYS A 155 1.10 18.10 4.39
C LYS A 155 0.21 19.09 3.63
N SER A 156 -0.16 18.75 2.40
CA SER A 156 -1.43 19.14 1.76
C SER A 156 -1.76 18.32 0.49
N SER A 157 -0.82 17.54 -0.06
CA SER A 157 -1.14 16.53 -1.08
C SER A 157 0.01 15.54 -1.21
N PRO A 158 -0.22 14.21 -1.19
CA PRO A 158 0.87 13.25 -1.28
C PRO A 158 1.52 13.39 -2.67
N LEU A 159 2.79 13.80 -2.70
CA LEU A 159 3.63 13.97 -3.90
C LEU A 159 3.32 15.15 -4.84
N GLY A 160 2.73 16.25 -4.37
CA GLY A 160 2.61 17.48 -5.16
C GLY A 160 1.47 17.49 -6.19
N ALA A 161 0.55 16.53 -6.10
CA ALA A 161 -0.66 16.53 -6.89
C ALA A 161 -1.63 17.65 -6.44
N PRO A 162 -2.32 18.37 -7.33
CA PRO A 162 -3.31 19.37 -6.93
C PRO A 162 -4.42 18.73 -6.08
N GLU A 163 -4.99 19.47 -5.14
CA GLU A 163 -5.96 18.91 -4.17
C GLU A 163 -7.18 18.24 -4.85
N ASP A 164 -7.52 18.69 -6.05
CA ASP A 164 -8.64 18.20 -6.86
C ASP A 164 -8.23 17.15 -7.92
N ALA A 165 -6.99 16.64 -7.87
CA ALA A 165 -6.47 15.68 -8.82
C ALA A 165 -7.27 14.36 -8.80
N ARG A 166 -8.18 14.19 -9.75
CA ARG A 166 -8.87 12.92 -9.98
C ARG A 166 -8.01 11.91 -10.73
N GLU A 167 -7.15 12.40 -11.62
CA GLU A 167 -6.32 11.56 -12.49
C GLU A 167 -4.88 11.48 -12.02
N LEU A 168 -4.29 10.30 -12.21
CA LEU A 168 -2.89 10.03 -11.87
C LEU A 168 -1.90 10.85 -12.72
N ARG A 169 -2.32 11.37 -13.89
CA ARG A 169 -1.49 12.24 -14.74
C ARG A 169 -1.12 13.55 -14.03
N ALA A 170 -1.96 14.03 -13.12
CA ALA A 170 -1.69 15.25 -12.36
C ALA A 170 -0.62 15.06 -11.26
N TRP A 171 -0.21 13.82 -10.99
CA TRP A 171 0.73 13.46 -9.94
C TRP A 171 2.17 13.42 -10.45
N GLY A 172 2.35 13.44 -11.77
CA GLY A 172 3.66 13.46 -12.40
C GLY A 172 3.62 12.85 -13.80
N ARG A 173 4.73 13.02 -14.53
CA ARG A 173 4.89 12.49 -15.88
C ARG A 173 4.89 10.96 -15.91
N ASN A 174 5.63 10.34 -14.98
CA ASN A 174 5.81 8.90 -14.89
C ASN A 174 5.47 8.39 -13.47
N PRO A 175 4.18 8.26 -13.13
CA PRO A 175 3.78 7.79 -11.82
C PRO A 175 4.15 6.32 -11.60
N GLY A 176 4.57 6.00 -10.39
CA GLY A 176 4.87 4.65 -9.95
C GLY A 176 3.71 3.97 -9.21
N PRO A 177 3.90 2.70 -8.81
CA PRO A 177 2.92 1.95 -8.01
C PRO A 177 2.45 2.60 -6.70
N GLU A 178 3.32 3.37 -6.03
CA GLU A 178 2.92 4.04 -4.77
C GLU A 178 2.02 5.25 -5.05
N ASP A 179 2.19 5.88 -6.21
CA ASP A 179 1.35 7.00 -6.65
C ASP A 179 -0.05 6.48 -6.97
N VAL A 180 -0.16 5.28 -7.56
CA VAL A 180 -1.45 4.60 -7.75
C VAL A 180 -2.15 4.40 -6.41
N VAL A 181 -1.47 3.78 -5.44
CA VAL A 181 -2.02 3.54 -4.09
C VAL A 181 -2.45 4.84 -3.43
N SER A 182 -1.60 5.87 -3.50
CA SER A 182 -1.89 7.16 -2.90
C SER A 182 -3.09 7.84 -3.59
N CYS A 183 -3.19 7.75 -4.92
CA CYS A 183 -4.30 8.25 -5.71
C CYS A 183 -5.62 7.55 -5.35
N THR A 184 -5.61 6.22 -5.16
CA THR A 184 -6.84 5.50 -4.74
C THR A 184 -7.40 6.01 -3.42
N ILE A 185 -6.52 6.34 -2.48
CA ILE A 185 -6.92 6.76 -1.14
C ILE A 185 -7.38 8.21 -1.19
N HIS A 186 -6.68 9.05 -1.94
CA HIS A 186 -7.12 10.41 -2.20
C HIS A 186 -8.51 10.46 -2.85
N LEU A 187 -8.77 9.60 -3.85
CA LEU A 187 -10.07 9.45 -4.47
C LEU A 187 -11.16 8.96 -3.50
N HIS A 188 -10.79 8.07 -2.58
CA HIS A 188 -11.69 7.56 -1.56
C HIS A 188 -12.04 8.62 -0.52
N GLU A 189 -11.05 9.35 0.00
CA GLU A 189 -11.20 10.32 1.08
C GLU A 189 -11.82 11.64 0.60
N LYS A 190 -11.34 12.22 -0.51
CA LYS A 190 -11.79 13.53 -0.99
C LYS A 190 -13.04 13.46 -1.86
N HIS A 191 -13.13 12.46 -2.73
CA HIS A 191 -14.25 12.34 -3.68
C HIS A 191 -15.33 11.38 -3.20
N GLY A 192 -15.16 10.71 -2.05
CA GLY A 192 -16.15 9.80 -1.47
C GLY A 192 -16.45 8.57 -2.33
N LEU A 193 -15.56 8.24 -3.27
CA LEU A 193 -15.69 7.05 -4.10
C LEU A 193 -15.49 5.80 -3.23
N SER A 194 -16.18 4.70 -3.56
CA SER A 194 -15.87 3.42 -2.91
C SER A 194 -14.44 3.00 -3.20
N LEU A 195 -13.79 2.29 -2.26
CA LEU A 195 -12.39 1.87 -2.43
C LEU A 195 -12.19 1.05 -3.72
N SER A 196 -13.17 0.21 -4.08
CA SER A 196 -13.14 -0.58 -5.33
C SER A 196 -13.19 0.33 -6.57
N GLN A 197 -14.10 1.31 -6.59
CA GLN A 197 -14.25 2.21 -7.73
C GLN A 197 -13.02 3.12 -7.89
N ALA A 198 -12.50 3.65 -6.78
CA ALA A 198 -11.27 4.42 -6.76
C ALA A 198 -10.07 3.58 -7.27
N TYR A 199 -9.98 2.31 -6.87
CA TYR A 199 -8.96 1.38 -7.36
C TYR A 199 -9.04 1.18 -8.88
N HIS A 200 -10.22 0.85 -9.42
CA HIS A 200 -10.40 0.70 -10.87
C HIS A 200 -10.07 1.98 -11.65
N HIS A 201 -10.49 3.13 -11.13
CA HIS A 201 -10.19 4.43 -11.74
C HIS A 201 -8.67 4.68 -11.80
N SER A 202 -7.97 4.50 -10.67
CA SER A 202 -6.52 4.71 -10.60
C SER A 202 -5.76 3.76 -11.53
N ILE A 203 -6.15 2.50 -11.63
CA ILE A 203 -5.49 1.51 -12.48
C ILE A 203 -5.70 1.83 -13.96
N ALA A 204 -6.91 2.19 -14.36
CA ALA A 204 -7.18 2.58 -15.74
C ALA A 204 -6.28 3.75 -16.15
N SER A 205 -6.14 4.76 -15.29
CA SER A 205 -5.24 5.89 -15.53
C SER A 205 -3.76 5.46 -15.56
N TYR A 206 -3.36 4.54 -14.69
CA TYR A 206 -2.01 4.00 -14.65
C TYR A 206 -1.65 3.19 -15.90
N HIS A 207 -2.55 2.34 -16.38
CA HIS A 207 -2.37 1.56 -17.62
C HIS A 207 -2.26 2.47 -18.84
N ALA A 208 -3.08 3.53 -18.91
CA ALA A 208 -3.00 4.52 -19.98
C ALA A 208 -1.62 5.21 -20.00
N LEU A 209 -1.13 5.66 -18.84
CA LEU A 209 0.19 6.30 -18.74
C LEU A 209 1.35 5.34 -19.03
N ARG A 210 1.22 4.06 -18.64
CA ARG A 210 2.22 3.04 -18.97
C ARG A 210 2.27 2.74 -20.46
N ALA A 211 1.11 2.62 -21.11
CA ALA A 211 1.03 2.43 -22.56
C ALA A 211 1.63 3.63 -23.30
N GLU A 212 1.31 4.85 -22.87
CA GLU A 212 1.89 6.09 -23.42
C GLU A 212 3.42 6.13 -23.25
N HIS A 213 3.94 5.73 -22.09
CA HIS A 213 5.38 5.69 -21.85
C HIS A 213 6.09 4.64 -22.72
N GLU A 214 5.49 3.46 -22.89
CA GLU A 214 6.05 2.41 -23.73
C GLU A 214 6.09 2.85 -25.20
N THR A 215 5.00 3.40 -25.72
CA THR A 215 4.95 3.88 -27.10
C THR A 215 5.94 5.02 -27.30
N ALA A 216 5.99 6.00 -26.39
CA ALA A 216 6.95 7.11 -26.45
C ALA A 216 8.40 6.61 -26.46
N SER A 217 8.74 5.62 -25.63
CA SER A 217 10.09 5.04 -25.59
C SER A 217 10.45 4.33 -26.90
N ARG A 218 9.51 3.58 -27.48
CA ARG A 218 9.71 2.87 -28.77
C ARG A 218 9.88 3.85 -29.92
N TYR A 219 9.05 4.88 -30.00
CA TYR A 219 9.16 5.91 -31.02
C TYR A 219 10.45 6.72 -30.89
N ALA A 220 10.90 7.05 -29.68
CA ALA A 220 12.16 7.76 -29.46
C ALA A 220 13.37 7.00 -30.01
N VAL A 221 13.41 5.66 -29.85
CA VAL A 221 14.45 4.81 -30.45
C VAL A 221 14.36 4.82 -31.96
N LEU A 222 13.16 4.61 -32.54
CA LEU A 222 12.96 4.60 -33.99
C LEU A 222 13.33 5.94 -34.64
N GLU A 223 12.98 7.05 -34.01
CA GLU A 223 13.34 8.39 -34.46
C GLU A 223 14.86 8.58 -34.42
N ALA A 224 15.52 8.20 -33.33
CA ALA A 224 16.97 8.29 -33.20
C ALA A 224 17.68 7.46 -34.29
N GLU A 225 17.24 6.23 -34.56
CA GLU A 225 17.76 5.40 -35.65
C GLU A 225 17.54 6.05 -37.02
N ALA A 226 16.37 6.65 -37.25
CA ALA A 226 16.07 7.36 -38.49
C ALA A 226 16.98 8.59 -38.70
N TYR A 227 17.40 9.25 -37.60
CA TYR A 227 18.41 10.32 -37.62
C TYR A 227 19.86 9.80 -37.68
N GLY A 228 20.07 8.48 -37.75
CA GLY A 228 21.39 7.85 -37.88
C GLY A 228 22.10 7.58 -36.57
N ALA A 229 21.40 7.61 -35.42
CA ALA A 229 21.98 7.19 -34.15
C ALA A 229 22.30 5.68 -34.18
N GLN A 230 23.49 5.32 -33.72
CA GLN A 230 23.91 3.92 -33.56
C GLN A 230 23.90 3.58 -32.08
N PHE A 231 23.06 2.61 -31.71
CA PHE A 231 23.01 2.10 -30.34
C PHE A 231 24.02 0.96 -30.14
N GLY A 232 24.50 0.82 -28.90
CA GLY A 232 25.30 -0.33 -28.50
C GLY A 232 24.50 -1.64 -28.54
N PRO A 233 25.11 -2.76 -28.10
CA PRO A 233 24.42 -4.05 -28.04
C PRO A 233 23.16 -3.96 -27.17
N THR A 234 22.03 -4.45 -27.69
CA THR A 234 20.75 -4.47 -26.98
C THR A 234 20.79 -5.41 -25.77
N GLU A 235 19.91 -5.21 -24.79
CA GLU A 235 19.82 -6.09 -23.61
C GLU A 235 19.63 -7.57 -23.97
N THR A 236 18.91 -7.87 -25.06
CA THR A 236 18.76 -9.25 -25.56
C THR A 236 20.10 -9.83 -26.04
N THR A 237 20.90 -9.06 -26.77
CA THR A 237 22.25 -9.50 -27.18
C THR A 237 23.19 -9.65 -25.99
N LEU A 238 23.10 -8.75 -25.01
CA LEU A 238 23.85 -8.86 -23.75
C LEU A 238 23.44 -10.10 -22.94
N ALA A 239 22.14 -10.42 -22.88
CA ALA A 239 21.63 -11.62 -22.24
C ALA A 239 22.15 -12.88 -22.93
N PHE A 240 22.07 -12.99 -24.26
CA PHE A 240 22.63 -14.11 -25.00
C PHE A 240 24.14 -14.24 -24.81
N ARG A 241 24.89 -13.14 -24.77
CA ARG A 241 26.33 -13.17 -24.48
C ARG A 241 26.61 -13.73 -23.07
N ARG A 242 25.80 -13.36 -22.07
CA ARG A 242 25.89 -13.91 -20.71
C ARG A 242 25.57 -15.41 -20.68
N GLU A 243 24.51 -15.83 -21.37
CA GLU A 243 24.13 -17.25 -21.49
C GLU A 243 25.22 -18.07 -22.17
N HIS A 244 25.74 -17.57 -23.29
CA HIS A 244 26.82 -18.21 -24.03
C HIS A 244 28.08 -18.35 -23.16
N ARG A 245 28.41 -17.32 -22.36
CA ARG A 245 29.55 -17.37 -21.42
C ARG A 245 29.38 -18.44 -20.36
N GLN A 246 28.15 -18.62 -19.90
CA GLN A 246 27.85 -19.61 -18.88
C GLN A 246 27.82 -21.05 -19.45
N ILE A 247 27.41 -21.23 -20.71
CA ILE A 247 27.35 -22.55 -21.36
C ILE A 247 28.72 -23.01 -21.86
N PHE A 248 29.46 -22.14 -22.56
CA PHE A 248 30.67 -22.51 -23.29
C PHE A 248 31.99 -22.12 -22.61
N GLY A 249 31.93 -21.40 -21.49
CA GLY A 249 33.10 -20.82 -20.84
C GLY A 249 33.58 -19.54 -21.52
N THR A 250 34.53 -18.83 -20.90
CA THR A 250 35.06 -17.54 -21.37
C THR A 250 35.85 -17.66 -22.67
N ASP A 251 36.55 -18.78 -22.85
CA ASP A 251 37.64 -18.92 -23.83
C ASP A 251 37.16 -18.93 -25.29
N ARG A 252 35.88 -19.24 -25.53
CA ARG A 252 35.28 -19.28 -26.88
C ARG A 252 34.61 -17.97 -27.30
N ILE A 253 34.39 -17.04 -26.38
CA ILE A 253 33.63 -15.81 -26.64
C ILE A 253 34.53 -14.70 -27.12
N ASP A 254 35.70 -14.58 -26.51
CA ASP A 254 36.69 -13.57 -26.88
C ASP A 254 37.15 -13.76 -28.34
N GLN A 255 37.16 -15.01 -28.85
CA GLN A 255 37.45 -15.34 -30.25
C GLN A 255 36.35 -14.90 -31.23
N ALA A 256 35.09 -14.84 -30.80
CA ALA A 256 33.95 -14.45 -31.66
C ALA A 256 33.74 -12.92 -31.69
N ASP A 257 33.98 -12.23 -30.57
CA ASP A 257 33.92 -10.77 -30.49
C ASP A 257 35.13 -10.10 -31.21
N GLU A 258 36.32 -10.72 -31.24
CA GLU A 258 37.48 -10.28 -32.07
C GLU A 258 37.26 -10.50 -33.58
N ALA A 259 36.44 -11.47 -33.97
CA ALA A 259 36.16 -11.78 -35.37
C ALA A 259 35.04 -10.91 -35.99
N ALA A 260 34.34 -10.09 -35.18
CA ALA A 260 33.37 -9.12 -35.69
C ALA A 260 34.13 -7.86 -36.16
N PRO A 261 34.18 -7.58 -37.48
CA PRO A 261 35.02 -6.52 -38.02
C PRO A 261 34.58 -5.15 -37.50
N THR A 262 35.59 -4.36 -37.16
CA THR A 262 35.58 -2.91 -36.95
C THR A 262 35.17 -2.14 -38.21
N THR A 263 33.96 -2.36 -38.74
CA THR A 263 33.37 -1.54 -39.82
C THR A 263 32.78 -0.21 -39.33
N ALA A 264 33.23 0.29 -38.18
CA ALA A 264 32.81 1.59 -37.63
C ALA A 264 33.90 2.68 -37.72
N GLU A 265 35.14 2.35 -38.11
CA GLU A 265 36.23 3.33 -38.28
C GLU A 265 36.60 3.56 -39.76
N SER A 266 35.66 3.94 -40.62
CA SER A 266 35.99 4.65 -41.87
C SER A 266 34.76 5.26 -42.56
N THR A 267 34.24 6.40 -42.07
CA THR A 267 33.49 7.36 -42.93
C THR A 267 33.25 8.71 -42.22
N HIS A 268 34.33 9.36 -41.78
CA HIS A 268 34.34 10.82 -41.77
C HIS A 268 34.88 11.30 -43.11
N GLU A 269 33.97 11.45 -44.08
CA GLU A 269 34.01 12.43 -45.17
C GLU A 269 32.92 12.09 -46.20
N ARG A 270 31.71 12.66 -46.02
CA ARG A 270 30.87 13.06 -47.16
C ARG A 270 29.79 14.07 -46.73
N SER A 271 30.15 15.33 -46.97
CA SER A 271 29.32 16.39 -47.58
C SER A 271 27.85 16.53 -47.15
N ALA A 272 27.59 17.71 -46.58
CA ALA A 272 26.31 18.40 -46.49
C ALA A 272 25.37 18.20 -47.68
N SER A 273 24.14 17.78 -47.38
CA SER A 273 22.86 18.35 -47.83
C SER A 273 21.78 17.26 -47.81
N ARG A 274 21.04 17.12 -46.71
CA ARG A 274 19.75 16.40 -46.73
C ARG A 274 18.72 17.24 -45.99
N GLN A 275 17.71 17.64 -46.76
CA GLN A 275 16.53 18.36 -46.30
C GLN A 275 15.72 17.49 -45.31
N PRO A 276 14.93 18.10 -44.40
CA PRO A 276 14.07 17.35 -43.50
C PRO A 276 13.00 16.56 -44.29
N PRO A 277 12.61 15.36 -43.84
CA PRO A 277 11.61 14.56 -44.53
C PRO A 277 10.25 15.27 -44.50
N THR A 278 9.72 15.56 -45.69
CA THR A 278 8.34 16.02 -45.88
C THR A 278 7.37 14.87 -45.62
N MET A 279 6.31 15.18 -44.88
CA MET A 279 5.12 14.35 -44.63
C MET A 279 4.66 13.61 -45.90
N ILE A 280 4.62 12.28 -45.84
CA ILE A 280 4.02 11.46 -46.90
C ILE A 280 2.50 11.60 -46.79
N SER A 281 1.91 12.47 -47.62
CA SER A 281 0.48 12.45 -47.90
C SER A 281 0.17 11.26 -48.81
N VAL A 282 -0.42 10.21 -48.26
CA VAL A 282 -0.96 9.09 -49.04
C VAL A 282 -2.31 9.54 -49.62
N THR A 283 -2.34 9.84 -50.92
CA THR A 283 -3.59 9.88 -51.70
C THR A 283 -3.76 8.54 -52.43
N PRO A 284 -4.96 7.95 -52.44
CA PRO A 284 -5.21 6.63 -52.99
C PRO A 284 -5.48 6.77 -54.49
N ASP A 285 -4.66 6.16 -55.34
CA ASP A 285 -5.12 5.59 -56.61
C ASP A 285 -3.98 4.87 -57.30
N GLN A 286 -4.22 3.58 -57.56
CA GLN A 286 -3.75 2.73 -58.66
C GLN A 286 -3.47 1.31 -58.17
N LEU A 287 -4.54 0.50 -58.22
CA LEU A 287 -4.49 -0.95 -58.21
C LEU A 287 -4.01 -1.47 -59.57
N PRO A 288 -3.20 -2.54 -59.60
CA PRO A 288 -3.30 -3.53 -60.64
C PRO A 288 -4.03 -4.78 -60.14
N VAL A 289 -5.08 -5.10 -60.88
CA VAL A 289 -5.91 -6.32 -60.82
C VAL A 289 -5.07 -7.53 -61.25
N GLN A 290 -5.02 -8.57 -60.41
CA GLN A 290 -4.86 -9.95 -60.87
C GLN A 290 -5.88 -10.83 -60.14
N LYS A 291 -6.71 -11.51 -60.94
CA LYS A 291 -7.69 -12.51 -60.53
C LYS A 291 -7.10 -13.90 -60.70
N ASP A 292 -7.79 -14.86 -60.06
CA ASP A 292 -7.70 -16.32 -60.14
C ASP A 292 -6.83 -16.95 -59.03
N ALA A 293 -7.23 -17.96 -58.26
CA ALA A 293 -8.52 -18.61 -58.04
C ALA A 293 -8.43 -19.45 -56.73
N LEU A 294 -9.53 -19.47 -55.96
CA LEU A 294 -10.14 -20.58 -55.20
C LEU A 294 -9.32 -21.49 -54.25
N GLY A 295 -9.78 -21.50 -52.99
CA GLY A 295 -9.57 -22.55 -51.96
C GLY A 295 -9.31 -21.89 -50.60
N GLY A 296 -10.23 -21.76 -49.64
CA GLY A 296 -11.24 -22.70 -49.19
C GLY A 296 -10.83 -23.24 -47.81
N SER A 297 -11.02 -22.45 -46.74
CA SER A 297 -11.11 -22.98 -45.36
C SER A 297 -11.64 -21.92 -44.40
N ASP A 298 -12.93 -22.01 -44.10
CA ASP A 298 -13.54 -21.43 -42.90
C ASP A 298 -12.94 -22.10 -41.65
N GLN A 299 -12.35 -21.32 -40.75
CA GLN A 299 -12.12 -21.74 -39.37
C GLN A 299 -12.73 -20.72 -38.42
N THR A 300 -14.01 -20.95 -38.15
CA THR A 300 -14.76 -20.41 -37.03
C THR A 300 -14.21 -21.04 -35.74
N ALA A 301 -13.54 -20.24 -34.91
CA ALA A 301 -13.12 -20.64 -33.57
C ALA A 301 -14.34 -20.68 -32.64
N HIS A 302 -14.99 -21.84 -32.56
CA HIS A 302 -15.95 -22.15 -31.50
C HIS A 302 -15.19 -22.46 -30.20
N LEU A 303 -15.21 -21.50 -29.26
CA LEU A 303 -14.85 -21.71 -27.86
C LEU A 303 -15.86 -22.66 -27.21
N TYR A 304 -15.39 -23.86 -26.86
CA TYR A 304 -16.13 -24.83 -26.07
C TYR A 304 -16.14 -24.40 -24.60
N VAL A 305 -17.32 -24.07 -24.06
CA VAL A 305 -17.51 -23.81 -22.62
C VAL A 305 -18.30 -24.99 -22.04
N GLU A 306 -17.68 -25.74 -21.12
CA GLU A 306 -18.35 -26.80 -20.38
C GLU A 306 -19.40 -26.21 -19.41
N PRO A 307 -20.60 -26.84 -19.27
CA PRO A 307 -21.59 -26.39 -18.29
C PRO A 307 -21.25 -26.90 -16.89
N ARG A 308 -20.84 -26.00 -15.98
CA ARG A 308 -20.69 -26.30 -14.55
C ARG A 308 -22.04 -26.22 -13.82
N GLY A 309 -22.21 -27.18 -12.91
CA GLY A 309 -23.47 -27.55 -12.25
C GLY A 309 -24.14 -26.49 -11.35
N LYS A 310 -25.44 -26.74 -11.17
CA LYS A 310 -26.37 -26.35 -10.09
C LYS A 310 -26.03 -25.09 -9.26
N PHE A 311 -26.83 -24.05 -9.48
CA PHE A 311 -26.90 -22.83 -8.68
C PHE A 311 -27.27 -23.10 -7.21
N ASP A 312 -26.31 -22.92 -6.30
CA ASP A 312 -26.60 -22.73 -4.89
C ASP A 312 -27.14 -21.31 -4.66
N ARG A 313 -28.30 -21.21 -3.98
CA ARG A 313 -28.94 -19.94 -3.63
C ARG A 313 -28.00 -19.05 -2.83
N ALA A 314 -27.73 -17.86 -3.34
CA ALA A 314 -26.86 -16.86 -2.72
C ALA A 314 -27.30 -16.50 -1.28
N ARG A 315 -26.38 -16.68 -0.32
CA ARG A 315 -26.55 -16.17 1.05
C ARG A 315 -26.50 -14.64 1.04
N ARG A 316 -27.52 -14.01 1.62
CA ARG A 316 -27.63 -12.55 1.80
C ARG A 316 -26.43 -12.02 2.62
N ILE A 317 -25.52 -11.30 1.97
CA ILE A 317 -24.33 -10.69 2.59
C ILE A 317 -24.77 -9.44 3.36
N LYS A 318 -24.40 -9.36 4.65
CA LYS A 318 -24.83 -8.29 5.58
C LYS A 318 -23.85 -7.12 5.71
N ASN A 319 -22.66 -7.18 5.10
CA ASN A 319 -21.63 -6.14 5.17
C ASN A 319 -21.16 -5.77 3.75
N VAL A 320 -21.24 -4.50 3.41
CA VAL A 320 -20.94 -3.96 2.07
C VAL A 320 -19.41 -3.84 1.85
N ASP A 321 -18.62 -3.73 2.90
CA ASP A 321 -17.16 -3.48 2.84
C ASP A 321 -16.30 -4.73 2.53
N ASP A 322 -16.90 -5.92 2.58
CA ASP A 322 -16.23 -7.19 2.26
C ASP A 322 -16.22 -7.49 0.74
N THR A 323 -16.83 -6.62 -0.08
CA THR A 323 -16.94 -6.80 -1.54
C THR A 323 -15.68 -6.41 -2.32
N PHE A 324 -14.77 -5.65 -1.72
CA PHE A 324 -13.54 -5.17 -2.35
C PHE A 324 -12.65 -6.29 -2.92
N THR A 325 -12.66 -7.49 -2.32
CA THR A 325 -11.84 -8.64 -2.74
C THR A 325 -12.59 -9.67 -3.59
N ALA A 326 -13.87 -9.43 -3.89
CA ALA A 326 -14.71 -10.35 -4.65
C ALA A 326 -15.28 -9.66 -5.90
N GLY A 327 -14.39 -9.21 -6.78
CA GLY A 327 -14.75 -8.55 -8.04
C GLY A 327 -15.81 -9.32 -8.84
N ASP A 328 -15.71 -10.65 -8.87
CA ASP A 328 -16.68 -11.52 -9.57
C ASP A 328 -18.10 -11.41 -9.00
N LYS A 329 -18.24 -11.29 -7.67
CA LYS A 329 -19.57 -11.19 -7.03
C LYS A 329 -20.22 -9.83 -7.23
N TYR A 330 -19.43 -8.78 -7.40
CA TYR A 330 -19.94 -7.45 -7.72
C TYR A 330 -20.47 -7.39 -9.15
N LEU A 331 -19.75 -8.00 -10.10
CA LEU A 331 -20.20 -8.13 -11.49
C LEU A 331 -21.47 -8.99 -11.58
N GLU A 332 -21.53 -10.13 -10.90
CA GLU A 332 -22.75 -10.97 -10.85
C GLU A 332 -23.95 -10.22 -10.26
N ALA A 333 -23.76 -9.43 -9.20
CA ALA A 333 -24.82 -8.60 -8.63
C ALA A 333 -25.29 -7.49 -9.58
N ALA A 334 -24.35 -6.81 -10.27
CA ALA A 334 -24.67 -5.77 -11.25
C ALA A 334 -25.37 -6.32 -12.51
N PHE A 335 -24.96 -7.51 -13.00
CA PHE A 335 -25.64 -8.20 -14.10
C PHE A 335 -27.03 -8.70 -13.70
N SER A 336 -27.20 -9.23 -12.48
CA SER A 336 -28.51 -9.68 -12.00
C SER A 336 -29.52 -8.54 -11.85
N THR A 337 -29.08 -7.38 -11.39
CA THR A 337 -29.92 -6.19 -11.19
C THR A 337 -30.31 -5.54 -12.51
N SER A 338 -29.41 -5.51 -13.50
CA SER A 338 -29.71 -5.04 -14.86
C SER A 338 -30.65 -5.99 -15.61
N GLN A 339 -30.48 -7.32 -15.49
CA GLN A 339 -31.44 -8.29 -16.03
C GLN A 339 -32.83 -8.17 -15.38
N ALA A 340 -32.90 -7.98 -14.06
CA ALA A 340 -34.17 -7.79 -13.36
C ALA A 340 -34.86 -6.47 -13.77
N ALA A 341 -34.10 -5.42 -14.05
CA ALA A 341 -34.65 -4.16 -14.58
C ALA A 341 -35.17 -4.31 -16.01
N LEU A 342 -34.46 -5.04 -16.87
CA LEU A 342 -34.91 -5.36 -18.24
C LEU A 342 -36.13 -6.27 -18.27
N ALA A 343 -36.24 -7.21 -17.33
CA ALA A 343 -37.42 -8.07 -17.21
C ALA A 343 -38.68 -7.29 -16.80
N ARG A 344 -38.55 -6.27 -15.94
CA ARG A 344 -39.65 -5.38 -15.54
C ARG A 344 -40.10 -4.41 -16.63
N LEU A 345 -39.26 -4.13 -17.61
CA LEU A 345 -39.60 -3.33 -18.80
C LEU A 345 -40.26 -4.16 -19.90
N ARG A 346 -40.18 -5.50 -19.80
CA ARG A 346 -40.78 -6.44 -20.77
C ARG A 346 -42.09 -7.08 -20.28
N SER A 347 -42.45 -6.89 -19.01
CA SER A 347 -43.77 -7.18 -18.42
C SER A 347 -44.62 -5.91 -18.41
#